data_AF-A0A954LJJ1-F1
#
_entry.id   AF-A0A954LJJ1-F1
#
_cell.length_a   1.000
_cell.length_b   1.000
_cell.length_c   1.000
_cell.angle_alpha   90.00
_cell.angle_beta   90.00
_cell.angle_gamma   90.00
#
_symmetry.space_group_name_H-M   'P 1'
#
loop_
_entity.id
_entity.type
_entity.pdbx_description
1 polymer ?
#
loop_
_entity_poly.entity_id
_entity_poly.type
_entity_poly.pdbx_seq_one_letter_code
_entity_poly.pdbx_strand_id
1 'polypeptide(L)'
;MAFDLLIRGGSVIDGTGSPRKRADVAINKDRIAGIGDFSEAQAGQVIDATDRIVSPGFIDVHTHMDGWLLKQPHTPSKTLQGFTTEVIGLDGISYAPVNDQTVKEWLFYLKALDGLQLSDYEGWKSLEDFLNVLNGRSVQNVAMHVPYANVRSMACGFGRGTVDDFQMRQIKAHIRQGMEQGAVGLSTGLDYIVQCFSTTEELVEACKVVAEFDGLYVTHIRYKTGLLPGIREAVEIGKRSGVKVHISHLKAIAHSALDELLEYIDKEARHEVDFSFDVYPYQPGSTMLSYLMPYDAWANGPLAAGGMLRDPVIAGRFREGLNLHRLPLDQIHIAWVASKENSIHQGKVVADYIAETGLSEEEAMTNLLQDERLAVLLVFREGDDRLVHPLLQHDLYMMGTDGIYQPDGVIHPRQ
;
A
#
# COMPACT_ATOMS: atom_id res chain seq x y z
N MET A 1 -21.12 -34.03 20.44
CA MET A 1 -21.22 -32.56 20.51
C MET A 1 -21.55 -32.07 19.12
N ALA A 2 -22.50 -31.13 18.97
CA ALA A 2 -22.79 -30.54 17.67
C ALA A 2 -21.85 -29.35 17.45
N PHE A 3 -21.18 -29.31 16.31
CA PHE A 3 -20.39 -28.16 15.88
C PHE A 3 -21.27 -27.10 15.21
N ASP A 4 -20.82 -25.86 15.11
CA ASP A 4 -21.56 -24.84 14.37
C ASP A 4 -21.41 -25.07 12.85
N LEU A 5 -20.17 -25.26 12.40
CA LEU A 5 -19.82 -25.55 11.00
C LEU A 5 -18.83 -26.73 10.93
N LEU A 6 -19.04 -27.62 9.97
CA LEU A 6 -18.11 -28.70 9.62
C LEU A 6 -17.75 -28.64 8.13
N ILE A 7 -16.47 -28.47 7.82
CA ILE A 7 -15.93 -28.61 6.47
C ILE A 7 -15.41 -30.04 6.32
N ARG A 8 -16.04 -30.85 5.47
CA ARG A 8 -15.86 -32.31 5.44
C ARG A 8 -15.12 -32.79 4.19
N GLY A 9 -14.24 -33.78 4.35
CA GLY A 9 -13.64 -34.54 3.25
C GLY A 9 -12.50 -33.84 2.49
N GLY A 10 -12.10 -32.66 2.93
CA GLY A 10 -11.09 -31.83 2.25
C GLY A 10 -9.65 -32.26 2.46
N SER A 11 -8.77 -31.73 1.62
CA SER A 11 -7.32 -31.80 1.81
C SER A 11 -6.84 -30.53 2.52
N VAL A 12 -6.50 -30.66 3.80
CA VAL A 12 -6.08 -29.54 4.65
C VAL A 12 -4.63 -29.16 4.39
N ILE A 13 -4.39 -27.87 4.13
CA ILE A 13 -3.09 -27.20 4.14
C ILE A 13 -3.15 -26.17 5.27
N ASP A 14 -2.51 -26.44 6.40
CA ASP A 14 -2.68 -25.66 7.64
C ASP A 14 -1.82 -24.39 7.73
N GLY A 15 -1.02 -24.10 6.69
CA GLY A 15 -0.14 -22.92 6.64
C GLY A 15 1.22 -23.11 7.33
N THR A 16 1.49 -24.27 7.95
CA THR A 16 2.76 -24.52 8.67
C THR A 16 3.92 -24.98 7.76
N GLY A 17 3.66 -25.20 6.48
CA GLY A 17 4.58 -25.85 5.55
C GLY A 17 4.55 -27.40 5.60
N SER A 18 3.75 -27.98 6.49
CA SER A 18 3.56 -29.44 6.56
C SER A 18 2.87 -30.00 5.30
N PRO A 19 3.13 -31.28 4.92
CA PRO A 19 2.41 -31.92 3.82
C PRO A 19 0.89 -31.90 4.02
N ARG A 20 0.15 -31.67 2.93
CA ARG A 20 -1.32 -31.68 2.96
C ARG A 20 -1.86 -33.04 3.45
N LYS A 21 -2.93 -33.02 4.24
CA LYS A 21 -3.57 -34.23 4.77
C LYS A 21 -5.08 -34.21 4.57
N ARG A 22 -5.68 -35.36 4.31
CA ARG A 22 -7.15 -35.47 4.26
C ARG A 22 -7.72 -35.41 5.68
N ALA A 23 -8.58 -34.44 5.95
CA ALA A 23 -9.21 -34.25 7.25
C ALA A 23 -10.45 -33.36 7.14
N ASP A 24 -11.33 -33.46 8.13
CA ASP A 24 -12.42 -32.55 8.37
C ASP A 24 -11.94 -31.39 9.27
N VAL A 25 -12.54 -30.21 9.11
CA VAL A 25 -12.30 -29.03 9.96
C VAL A 25 -13.60 -28.65 10.65
N ALA A 26 -13.62 -28.75 11.97
CA ALA A 26 -14.77 -28.42 12.82
C ALA A 26 -14.60 -27.02 13.42
N ILE A 27 -15.66 -26.22 13.38
CA ILE A 27 -15.67 -24.82 13.81
C ILE A 27 -16.80 -24.62 14.83
N ASN A 28 -16.48 -23.92 15.92
CA ASN A 28 -17.43 -23.42 16.91
C ASN A 28 -17.24 -21.92 17.06
N LYS A 29 -18.30 -21.16 16.82
CA LYS A 29 -18.32 -19.69 16.80
C LYS A 29 -17.21 -19.15 15.89
N ASP A 30 -16.25 -18.45 16.48
CA ASP A 30 -15.14 -17.76 15.85
C ASP A 30 -13.84 -18.59 15.83
N ARG A 31 -13.88 -19.87 16.24
CA ARG A 31 -12.67 -20.69 16.41
C ARG A 31 -12.77 -22.06 15.78
N ILE A 32 -11.63 -22.53 15.30
CA ILE A 32 -11.42 -23.92 14.90
C ILE A 32 -11.46 -24.77 16.18
N ALA A 33 -12.46 -25.66 16.27
CA ALA A 33 -12.64 -26.58 17.38
C ALA A 33 -11.77 -27.85 17.25
N GLY A 34 -11.43 -28.24 16.01
CA GLY A 34 -10.52 -29.35 15.76
C GLY A 34 -10.34 -29.65 14.28
N ILE A 35 -9.27 -30.40 13.98
CA ILE A 35 -8.94 -30.90 12.64
C ILE A 35 -8.69 -32.40 12.76
N GLY A 36 -9.45 -33.23 12.04
CA GLY A 36 -9.37 -34.69 12.20
C GLY A 36 -10.49 -35.45 11.50
N ASP A 37 -10.84 -36.61 12.03
CA ASP A 37 -12.01 -37.38 11.59
C ASP A 37 -13.24 -36.98 12.41
N PHE A 38 -14.24 -36.42 11.74
CA PHE A 38 -15.52 -36.01 12.32
C PHE A 38 -16.70 -36.63 11.54
N SER A 39 -16.50 -37.84 11.01
CA SER A 39 -17.52 -38.61 10.27
C SER A 39 -18.82 -38.80 11.07
N GLU A 40 -18.71 -39.13 12.35
CA GLU A 40 -19.84 -39.34 13.28
C GLU A 40 -20.32 -38.04 13.96
N ALA A 41 -19.70 -36.89 13.67
CA ALA A 41 -20.08 -35.62 14.28
C ALA A 41 -21.30 -35.00 13.61
N GLN A 42 -22.12 -34.30 14.40
CA GLN A 42 -23.21 -33.45 13.93
C GLN A 42 -22.73 -32.00 13.84
N ALA A 43 -23.27 -31.23 12.89
CA ALA A 43 -23.02 -29.80 12.79
C ALA A 43 -24.27 -29.04 12.32
N GLY A 44 -24.39 -27.76 12.70
CA GLY A 44 -25.46 -26.88 12.23
C GLY A 44 -25.40 -26.63 10.73
N GLN A 45 -24.18 -26.55 10.18
CA GLN A 45 -23.89 -26.49 8.75
C GLN A 45 -22.79 -27.47 8.38
N VAL A 46 -22.93 -28.12 7.22
CA VAL A 46 -21.88 -28.99 6.64
C VAL A 46 -21.54 -28.48 5.25
N ILE A 47 -20.25 -28.26 4.99
CA ILE A 47 -19.69 -27.96 3.67
C ILE A 47 -18.93 -29.18 3.19
N ASP A 48 -19.30 -29.71 2.02
CA ASP A 48 -18.53 -30.78 1.36
C ASP A 48 -17.34 -30.18 0.60
N ALA A 49 -16.14 -30.48 1.08
CA ALA A 49 -14.87 -30.07 0.50
C ALA A 49 -14.14 -31.24 -0.18
N THR A 50 -14.85 -32.31 -0.55
CA THR A 50 -14.28 -33.41 -1.33
C THR A 50 -13.63 -32.87 -2.60
N ASP A 51 -12.40 -33.33 -2.88
CA ASP A 51 -11.56 -32.85 -3.98
C ASP A 51 -11.29 -31.32 -3.96
N ARG A 52 -11.32 -30.71 -2.78
CA ARG A 52 -10.95 -29.31 -2.54
C ARG A 52 -9.86 -29.19 -1.48
N ILE A 53 -9.22 -28.03 -1.48
CA ILE A 53 -8.27 -27.61 -0.45
C ILE A 53 -9.02 -26.84 0.63
N VAL A 54 -8.65 -27.10 1.88
CA VAL A 54 -9.04 -26.28 3.03
C VAL A 54 -7.78 -25.66 3.61
N SER A 55 -7.70 -24.33 3.61
CA SER A 55 -6.56 -23.59 4.14
C SER A 55 -7.02 -22.51 5.12
N PRO A 56 -6.09 -21.91 5.89
CA PRO A 56 -6.33 -20.58 6.43
C PRO A 56 -6.78 -19.62 5.32
N GLY A 57 -7.63 -18.66 5.69
CA GLY A 57 -7.94 -17.55 4.79
C GLY A 57 -6.69 -16.72 4.51
N PHE A 58 -6.59 -16.16 3.31
CA PHE A 58 -5.40 -15.41 2.92
C PHE A 58 -5.36 -14.06 3.64
N ILE A 59 -4.13 -13.63 3.96
CA ILE A 59 -3.85 -12.32 4.53
C ILE A 59 -3.26 -11.49 3.41
N ASP A 60 -3.94 -10.41 3.05
CA ASP A 60 -3.41 -9.43 2.12
C ASP A 60 -2.53 -8.45 2.90
N VAL A 61 -1.22 -8.61 2.79
CA VAL A 61 -0.27 -7.76 3.53
C VAL A 61 -0.09 -6.38 2.89
N HIS A 62 -0.60 -6.19 1.66
CA HIS A 62 -0.50 -4.93 0.95
C HIS A 62 -1.76 -4.55 0.18
N THR A 63 -2.50 -3.55 0.66
CA THR A 63 -3.74 -3.09 0.02
C THR A 63 -4.02 -1.61 0.31
N HIS A 64 -4.71 -0.94 -0.62
CA HIS A 64 -5.17 0.44 -0.49
C HIS A 64 -6.70 0.47 -0.45
N MET A 65 -7.24 0.02 0.70
CA MET A 65 -8.68 -0.18 0.91
C MET A 65 -9.19 0.54 2.16
N ASP A 66 -8.36 1.38 2.79
CA ASP A 66 -8.66 2.09 4.04
C ASP A 66 -9.99 2.84 3.93
N GLY A 67 -10.19 3.54 2.82
CA GLY A 67 -11.40 4.29 2.51
C GLY A 67 -12.54 3.42 2.01
N TRP A 68 -12.25 2.45 1.15
CA TRP A 68 -13.29 1.60 0.57
C TRP A 68 -13.94 0.65 1.56
N LEU A 69 -13.22 0.19 2.59
CA LEU A 69 -13.79 -0.61 3.67
C LEU A 69 -14.85 0.15 4.49
N LEU A 70 -14.77 1.49 4.53
CA LEU A 70 -15.81 2.33 5.15
C LEU A 70 -17.06 2.46 4.28
N LYS A 71 -16.86 2.54 2.96
CA LYS A 71 -17.94 2.77 1.99
C LYS A 71 -18.65 1.47 1.59
N GLN A 72 -17.94 0.36 1.61
CA GLN A 72 -18.40 -0.93 1.12
C GLN A 72 -18.04 -2.05 2.12
N PRO A 73 -18.95 -2.38 3.05
CA PRO A 73 -18.79 -3.45 4.05
C PRO A 73 -18.26 -4.80 3.53
N HIS A 74 -18.69 -5.19 2.33
CA HIS A 74 -18.27 -6.41 1.66
C HIS A 74 -17.70 -6.09 0.30
N THR A 75 -16.42 -6.41 0.11
CA THR A 75 -15.63 -6.22 -1.11
C THR A 75 -15.46 -7.56 -1.84
N PRO A 76 -16.29 -7.87 -2.86
CA PRO A 76 -16.18 -9.12 -3.59
C PRO A 76 -14.82 -9.32 -4.26
N SER A 77 -14.17 -8.24 -4.66
CA SER A 77 -12.82 -8.25 -5.24
C SER A 77 -11.79 -8.94 -4.34
N LYS A 78 -11.95 -8.90 -3.00
CA LYS A 78 -11.07 -9.55 -2.04
C LYS A 78 -11.58 -10.94 -1.67
N THR A 79 -12.83 -11.04 -1.22
CA THR A 79 -13.41 -12.30 -0.72
C THR A 79 -13.52 -13.40 -1.79
N LEU A 80 -13.74 -13.07 -3.07
CA LEU A 80 -13.73 -14.05 -4.16
C LEU A 80 -12.34 -14.66 -4.42
N GLN A 81 -11.28 -14.01 -3.95
CA GLN A 81 -9.90 -14.51 -4.04
C GLN A 81 -9.49 -15.31 -2.80
N GLY A 82 -10.31 -15.34 -1.74
CA GLY A 82 -10.03 -16.05 -0.50
C GLY A 82 -9.36 -15.22 0.60
N PHE A 83 -9.23 -13.89 0.41
CA PHE A 83 -8.71 -13.00 1.46
C PHE A 83 -9.71 -12.83 2.59
N THR A 84 -9.24 -13.00 3.82
CA THR A 84 -10.02 -12.83 5.06
C THR A 84 -9.49 -11.73 5.95
N THR A 85 -8.27 -11.23 5.70
CA THR A 85 -7.63 -10.16 6.45
C THR A 85 -6.94 -9.20 5.51
N GLU A 86 -7.15 -7.91 5.72
CA GLU A 86 -6.54 -6.81 4.98
C GLU A 86 -5.59 -6.03 5.91
N VAL A 87 -4.36 -5.78 5.47
CA VAL A 87 -3.43 -4.88 6.15
C VAL A 87 -3.43 -3.52 5.43
N ILE A 88 -3.87 -2.48 6.13
CA ILE A 88 -4.08 -1.13 5.58
C ILE A 88 -3.13 -0.10 6.20
N GLY A 89 -3.21 1.15 5.74
CA GLY A 89 -2.37 2.24 6.20
C GLY A 89 -0.94 2.13 5.66
N LEU A 90 -0.80 1.70 4.41
CA LEU A 90 0.48 1.41 3.76
C LEU A 90 1.03 2.60 2.97
N ASP A 91 2.27 2.47 2.50
CA ASP A 91 3.03 3.53 1.82
C ASP A 91 3.11 4.85 2.62
N GLY A 92 2.94 4.75 3.94
CA GLY A 92 2.98 5.85 4.87
C GLY A 92 1.84 6.84 4.78
N ILE A 93 0.78 6.54 4.01
CA ILE A 93 -0.34 7.46 3.77
C ILE A 93 -1.68 6.78 4.10
N SER A 94 -2.54 7.46 4.84
CA SER A 94 -3.92 7.00 5.13
C SER A 94 -4.79 8.18 5.59
N TYR A 95 -6.01 7.88 6.03
CA TYR A 95 -6.97 8.84 6.56
C TYR A 95 -6.84 9.11 8.07
N ALA A 96 -6.01 8.34 8.78
CA ALA A 96 -5.75 8.52 10.21
C ALA A 96 -4.32 8.10 10.58
N PRO A 97 -3.69 8.72 11.59
CA PRO A 97 -4.21 9.83 12.38
C PRO A 97 -4.19 11.16 11.60
N VAL A 98 -5.01 12.12 12.02
CA VAL A 98 -5.12 13.46 11.42
C VAL A 98 -5.46 14.50 12.49
N ASN A 99 -5.22 15.76 12.19
CA ASN A 99 -5.72 16.88 12.98
C ASN A 99 -6.56 17.82 12.11
N ASP A 100 -7.13 18.87 12.72
CA ASP A 100 -8.02 19.81 12.02
C ASP A 100 -7.33 20.55 10.86
N GLN A 101 -5.99 20.58 10.84
CA GLN A 101 -5.19 21.20 9.79
C GLN A 101 -4.90 20.23 8.64
N THR A 102 -4.67 18.94 8.93
CA THR A 102 -4.22 17.96 7.93
C THR A 102 -5.35 17.16 7.28
N VAL A 103 -6.49 16.98 7.95
CA VAL A 103 -7.55 16.07 7.50
C VAL A 103 -8.07 16.36 6.09
N LYS A 104 -8.29 17.64 5.77
CA LYS A 104 -8.83 18.05 4.45
C LYS A 104 -7.82 17.80 3.33
N GLU A 105 -6.54 17.96 3.63
CA GLU A 105 -5.46 17.74 2.68
C GLU A 105 -5.24 16.26 2.38
N TRP A 106 -5.35 15.39 3.39
CA TRP A 106 -5.31 13.93 3.20
C TRP A 106 -6.51 13.41 2.41
N LEU A 107 -7.72 13.87 2.73
CA LEU A 107 -8.93 13.52 1.96
C LEU A 107 -8.85 14.01 0.51
N PHE A 108 -8.23 15.16 0.27
CA PHE A 108 -7.99 15.66 -1.07
C PHE A 108 -6.96 14.82 -1.84
N TYR A 109 -5.80 14.55 -1.22
CA TYR A 109 -4.69 13.85 -1.86
C TYR A 109 -5.03 12.39 -2.20
N LEU A 110 -5.66 11.67 -1.28
CA LEU A 110 -5.93 10.23 -1.41
C LEU A 110 -7.12 9.90 -2.33
N LYS A 111 -7.74 10.89 -2.97
CA LYS A 111 -8.97 10.70 -3.74
C LYS A 111 -8.82 9.68 -4.88
N ALA A 112 -7.70 9.70 -5.60
CA ALA A 112 -7.43 8.74 -6.67
C ALA A 112 -7.01 7.36 -6.16
N LEU A 113 -6.41 7.29 -4.96
CA LEU A 113 -5.89 6.05 -4.38
C LEU A 113 -6.97 5.27 -3.62
N ASP A 114 -7.74 5.92 -2.77
CA ASP A 114 -8.57 5.22 -1.77
C ASP A 114 -9.97 5.86 -1.54
N GLY A 115 -10.33 6.81 -2.39
CA GLY A 115 -11.73 7.07 -2.74
C GLY A 115 -12.64 7.73 -1.69
N LEU A 116 -12.17 8.07 -0.48
CA LEU A 116 -12.96 8.90 0.44
C LEU A 116 -13.09 10.35 -0.03
N GLN A 117 -14.20 10.96 0.35
CA GLN A 117 -14.50 12.38 0.17
C GLN A 117 -14.68 13.08 1.51
N LEU A 118 -14.69 14.41 1.51
CA LEU A 118 -14.93 15.20 2.73
C LEU A 118 -16.28 14.90 3.39
N SER A 119 -17.30 14.51 2.61
CA SER A 119 -18.60 14.08 3.13
C SER A 119 -18.56 12.77 3.92
N ASP A 120 -17.53 11.96 3.70
CA ASP A 120 -17.37 10.65 4.35
C ASP A 120 -16.62 10.78 5.69
N TYR A 121 -16.12 11.97 6.03
CA TYR A 121 -15.39 12.22 7.26
C TYR A 121 -16.33 12.26 8.47
N GLU A 122 -16.24 11.25 9.33
CA GLU A 122 -17.05 11.09 10.55
C GLU A 122 -16.39 11.72 11.80
N GLY A 123 -15.29 12.45 11.65
CA GLY A 123 -14.65 13.18 12.76
C GLY A 123 -13.51 12.45 13.47
N TRP A 124 -13.02 11.33 12.92
CA TRP A 124 -11.89 10.59 13.48
C TRP A 124 -10.60 11.42 13.52
N LYS A 125 -9.80 11.30 14.58
CA LYS A 125 -8.52 12.01 14.70
C LYS A 125 -7.35 11.06 14.96
N SER A 126 -7.59 9.99 15.70
CA SER A 126 -6.60 8.99 16.04
C SER A 126 -6.78 7.70 15.22
N LEU A 127 -5.81 6.79 15.33
CA LEU A 127 -5.88 5.49 14.68
C LEU A 127 -7.00 4.64 15.29
N GLU A 128 -7.16 4.70 16.61
CA GLU A 128 -8.28 4.07 17.32
C GLU A 128 -9.64 4.60 16.86
N ASP A 129 -9.80 5.91 16.66
CA ASP A 129 -11.06 6.47 16.16
C ASP A 129 -11.42 5.85 14.81
N PHE A 130 -10.45 5.80 13.89
CA PHE A 130 -10.64 5.24 12.54
C PHE A 130 -10.95 3.75 12.56
N LEU A 131 -10.20 2.96 13.35
CA LEU A 131 -10.48 1.54 13.55
C LEU A 131 -11.88 1.32 14.18
N ASN A 132 -12.31 2.19 15.08
CA ASN A 132 -13.67 2.12 15.65
C ASN A 132 -14.76 2.43 14.62
N VAL A 133 -14.50 3.31 13.63
CA VAL A 133 -15.43 3.50 12.51
C VAL A 133 -15.51 2.21 11.68
N LEU A 134 -14.39 1.54 11.42
CA LEU A 134 -14.34 0.28 10.67
C LEU A 134 -14.94 -0.92 11.43
N ASN A 135 -14.88 -0.89 12.77
CA ASN A 135 -15.28 -2.01 13.62
C ASN A 135 -16.75 -2.39 13.40
N GLY A 136 -16.98 -3.65 13.04
CA GLY A 136 -18.32 -4.17 12.74
C GLY A 136 -18.90 -3.72 11.38
N ARG A 137 -18.16 -2.94 10.58
CA ARG A 137 -18.56 -2.56 9.21
C ARG A 137 -17.96 -3.46 8.15
N SER A 138 -16.71 -3.92 8.29
CA SER A 138 -16.07 -4.83 7.32
C SER A 138 -16.42 -6.30 7.58
N VAL A 139 -16.60 -7.08 6.51
CA VAL A 139 -16.69 -8.55 6.59
C VAL A 139 -15.33 -9.23 6.75
N GLN A 140 -14.24 -8.52 6.47
CA GLN A 140 -12.86 -9.01 6.61
C GLN A 140 -12.24 -8.45 7.90
N ASN A 141 -11.27 -9.17 8.45
CA ASN A 141 -10.42 -8.62 9.50
C ASN A 141 -9.58 -7.48 8.93
N VAL A 142 -9.23 -6.51 9.78
CA VAL A 142 -8.40 -5.38 9.40
C VAL A 142 -7.26 -5.24 10.41
N ALA A 143 -6.04 -5.12 9.90
CA ALA A 143 -4.87 -4.66 10.66
C ALA A 143 -4.38 -3.36 10.02
N MET A 144 -3.81 -2.45 10.81
CA MET A 144 -3.41 -1.14 10.29
C MET A 144 -2.01 -0.75 10.79
N HIS A 145 -1.20 -0.18 9.90
CA HIS A 145 0.04 0.48 10.29
C HIS A 145 -0.21 1.95 10.66
N VAL A 146 0.65 2.52 11.49
CA VAL A 146 0.77 3.97 11.60
C VAL A 146 1.34 4.49 10.28
N PRO A 147 0.64 5.37 9.54
CA PRO A 147 1.19 5.94 8.32
C PRO A 147 2.11 7.10 8.67
N TYR A 148 3.39 7.01 8.26
CA TYR A 148 4.39 7.99 8.67
C TYR A 148 4.13 9.41 8.16
N ALA A 149 3.60 9.58 6.94
CA ALA A 149 3.27 10.90 6.40
C ALA A 149 2.21 11.62 7.22
N ASN A 150 1.23 10.87 7.75
CA ASN A 150 0.17 11.40 8.60
C ASN A 150 0.75 12.01 9.88
N VAL A 151 1.56 11.24 10.61
CA VAL A 151 2.17 11.72 11.87
C VAL A 151 3.20 12.82 11.63
N ARG A 152 3.96 12.75 10.52
CA ARG A 152 4.90 13.81 10.14
C ARG A 152 4.18 15.10 9.78
N SER A 153 3.11 15.04 9.00
CA SER A 153 2.35 16.24 8.64
C SER A 153 1.62 16.87 9.82
N MET A 154 1.19 16.08 10.81
CA MET A 154 0.63 16.62 12.05
C MET A 154 1.63 17.43 12.89
N ALA A 155 2.92 17.04 12.87
CA ALA A 155 3.98 17.72 13.62
C ALA A 155 4.65 18.86 12.81
N CYS A 156 4.85 18.64 11.51
CA CYS A 156 5.70 19.49 10.66
C CYS A 156 4.93 20.26 9.58
N GLY A 157 3.64 19.94 9.36
CA GLY A 157 2.93 20.31 8.14
C GLY A 157 3.47 19.55 6.91
N PHE A 158 2.98 19.92 5.73
CA PHE A 158 3.32 19.24 4.47
C PHE A 158 4.65 19.69 3.84
N GLY A 159 5.33 20.67 4.44
CA GLY A 159 6.49 21.31 3.84
C GLY A 159 7.78 20.50 3.89
N ARG A 160 8.79 21.04 3.20
CA ARG A 160 10.15 20.48 3.07
C ARG A 160 11.06 20.68 4.29
N GLY A 161 10.53 21.19 5.39
CA GLY A 161 11.33 21.50 6.58
C GLY A 161 12.00 20.25 7.14
N THR A 162 13.25 20.40 7.57
CA THR A 162 13.93 19.37 8.38
C THR A 162 13.25 19.27 9.72
N VAL A 163 13.05 18.05 10.22
CA VAL A 163 12.40 17.85 11.51
C VAL A 163 13.32 18.27 12.64
N ASP A 164 12.89 19.22 13.46
CA ASP A 164 13.63 19.64 14.65
C ASP A 164 13.38 18.73 15.87
N ASP A 165 14.12 18.93 16.96
CA ASP A 165 14.02 18.10 18.16
C ASP A 165 12.62 18.11 18.79
N PHE A 166 11.89 19.23 18.71
CA PHE A 166 10.54 19.34 19.25
C PHE A 166 9.54 18.57 18.39
N GLN A 167 9.60 18.77 17.08
CA GLN A 167 8.79 18.06 16.11
C GLN A 167 9.06 16.55 16.14
N MET A 168 10.31 16.13 16.27
CA MET A 168 10.66 14.71 16.40
C MET A 168 10.07 14.08 17.66
N ARG A 169 10.03 14.81 18.79
CA ARG A 169 9.30 14.35 19.99
C ARG A 169 7.81 14.18 19.73
N GLN A 170 7.19 15.09 18.95
CA GLN A 170 5.77 14.97 18.58
C GLN A 170 5.53 13.77 17.67
N ILE A 171 6.36 13.58 16.64
CA ILE A 171 6.28 12.41 15.75
C ILE A 171 6.37 11.11 16.56
N LYS A 172 7.38 10.98 17.43
CA LYS A 172 7.53 9.80 18.29
C LYS A 172 6.33 9.58 19.21
N ALA A 173 5.76 10.64 19.76
CA ALA A 173 4.57 10.56 20.60
C ALA A 173 3.34 10.06 19.81
N HIS A 174 3.14 10.56 18.59
CA HIS A 174 2.05 10.11 17.72
C HIS A 174 2.23 8.66 17.26
N ILE A 175 3.46 8.25 16.93
CA ILE A 175 3.77 6.84 16.61
C ILE A 175 3.46 5.95 17.81
N ARG A 176 3.96 6.31 19.00
CA ARG A 176 3.70 5.56 20.22
C ARG A 176 2.21 5.42 20.50
N GLN A 177 1.47 6.52 20.38
CA GLN A 177 0.01 6.49 20.54
C GLN A 177 -0.63 5.53 19.54
N GLY A 178 -0.24 5.56 18.26
CA GLY A 178 -0.76 4.64 17.25
C GLY A 178 -0.47 3.17 17.58
N MET A 179 0.74 2.85 18.05
CA MET A 179 1.10 1.50 18.49
C MET A 179 0.29 1.06 19.72
N GLU A 180 0.12 1.93 20.72
CA GLU A 180 -0.73 1.69 21.90
C GLU A 180 -2.21 1.48 21.54
N GLN A 181 -2.65 2.10 20.44
CA GLN A 181 -4.00 1.98 19.87
C GLN A 181 -4.19 0.73 18.99
N GLY A 182 -3.18 -0.14 18.89
CA GLY A 182 -3.28 -1.43 18.20
C GLY A 182 -2.73 -1.45 16.79
N ALA A 183 -1.96 -0.44 16.37
CA ALA A 183 -1.24 -0.51 15.11
C ALA A 183 -0.20 -1.65 15.12
N VAL A 184 -0.04 -2.33 13.97
CA VAL A 184 0.88 -3.48 13.83
C VAL A 184 2.30 -3.07 13.39
N GLY A 185 2.52 -1.77 13.16
CA GLY A 185 3.83 -1.24 12.77
C GLY A 185 3.72 0.19 12.24
N LEU A 186 4.77 0.63 11.56
CA LEU A 186 4.88 1.92 10.88
C LEU A 186 5.11 1.67 9.38
N SER A 187 4.34 2.33 8.53
CA SER A 187 4.56 2.29 7.09
C SER A 187 5.18 3.59 6.59
N THR A 188 5.98 3.51 5.52
CA THR A 188 6.49 4.67 4.80
C THR A 188 6.37 4.49 3.30
N GLY A 189 6.32 5.60 2.58
CA GLY A 189 6.42 5.63 1.12
C GLY A 189 7.27 6.80 0.68
N LEU A 190 8.57 6.54 0.51
CA LEU A 190 9.61 7.55 0.51
C LEU A 190 9.69 8.39 -0.77
N ASP A 191 8.85 8.08 -1.76
CA ASP A 191 8.66 8.87 -2.96
C ASP A 191 7.38 9.72 -2.95
N TYR A 192 6.48 9.48 -1.98
CA TYR A 192 5.22 10.20 -1.85
C TYR A 192 5.36 11.46 -0.99
N ILE A 193 4.30 12.27 -1.00
CA ILE A 193 4.26 13.57 -0.33
C ILE A 193 4.64 13.47 1.13
N VAL A 194 5.19 14.56 1.68
CA VAL A 194 5.67 14.67 3.08
C VAL A 194 6.91 13.82 3.35
N GLN A 195 6.90 12.54 2.98
CA GLN A 195 7.94 11.55 3.27
C GLN A 195 9.10 11.60 2.27
N CYS A 196 8.87 12.13 1.07
CA CYS A 196 9.93 12.43 0.11
C CYS A 196 10.98 13.41 0.64
N PHE A 197 10.67 14.16 1.70
CA PHE A 197 11.59 15.05 2.40
C PHE A 197 12.28 14.42 3.61
N SER A 198 11.87 13.22 4.01
CA SER A 198 12.38 12.58 5.21
C SER A 198 13.79 12.05 5.00
N THR A 199 14.64 12.26 6.00
CA THR A 199 16.00 11.72 6.01
C THR A 199 16.04 10.32 6.63
N THR A 200 17.05 9.53 6.31
CA THR A 200 17.28 8.24 6.96
C THR A 200 17.40 8.37 8.49
N GLU A 201 18.01 9.45 8.99
CA GLU A 201 18.14 9.72 10.43
C GLU A 201 16.79 9.89 11.12
N GLU A 202 15.92 10.70 10.50
CA GLU A 202 14.56 10.94 10.96
C GLU A 202 13.76 9.64 11.02
N LEU A 203 13.91 8.77 10.02
CA LEU A 203 13.24 7.46 9.98
C LEU A 203 13.80 6.48 11.00
N VAL A 204 15.12 6.49 11.27
CA VAL A 204 15.74 5.71 12.36
C VAL A 204 15.13 6.10 13.70
N GLU A 205 15.02 7.40 13.98
CA GLU A 205 14.44 7.89 15.23
C GLU A 205 12.95 7.52 15.37
N ALA A 206 12.18 7.58 14.29
CA ALA A 206 10.79 7.13 14.26
C ALA A 206 10.68 5.61 14.54
N CYS A 207 11.48 4.80 13.86
CA CYS A 207 11.45 3.34 13.96
C CYS A 207 11.90 2.80 15.32
N LYS A 208 12.74 3.54 16.07
CA LYS A 208 13.11 3.17 17.45
C LYS A 208 11.87 3.01 18.34
N VAL A 209 10.85 3.84 18.15
CA VAL A 209 9.59 3.72 18.90
C VAL A 209 8.87 2.43 18.53
N VAL A 210 8.81 2.10 17.25
CA VAL A 210 8.12 0.90 16.73
C VAL A 210 8.77 -0.38 17.27
N ALA A 211 10.10 -0.41 17.36
CA ALA A 211 10.86 -1.53 17.90
C ALA A 211 10.51 -1.84 19.37
N GLU A 212 10.12 -0.84 20.17
CA GLU A 212 9.68 -1.05 21.56
C GLU A 212 8.40 -1.89 21.67
N PHE A 213 7.62 -1.98 20.58
CA PHE A 213 6.37 -2.74 20.50
C PHE A 213 6.50 -4.05 19.70
N ASP A 214 7.73 -4.46 19.35
CA ASP A 214 7.99 -5.61 18.46
C ASP A 214 7.31 -5.50 17.08
N GLY A 215 7.03 -4.26 16.66
CA GLY A 215 6.31 -3.93 15.43
C GLY A 215 7.18 -3.96 14.17
N LEU A 216 6.52 -3.76 13.02
CA LEU A 216 7.13 -3.80 11.69
C LEU A 216 7.41 -2.38 11.15
N TYR A 217 8.54 -2.19 10.48
CA TYR A 217 8.76 -1.08 9.56
C TYR A 217 8.50 -1.57 8.13
N VAL A 218 7.42 -1.08 7.54
CA VAL A 218 6.99 -1.42 6.17
C VAL A 218 7.30 -0.25 5.25
N THR A 219 7.88 -0.48 4.07
CA THR A 219 8.29 0.63 3.21
C THR A 219 8.14 0.38 1.72
N HIS A 220 7.41 1.29 1.05
CA HIS A 220 7.73 1.68 -0.32
C HIS A 220 9.05 2.46 -0.23
N ILE A 221 10.13 1.77 -0.62
CA ILE A 221 11.48 2.31 -0.58
C ILE A 221 11.62 3.55 -1.47
N ARG A 222 12.73 4.27 -1.31
CA ARG A 222 13.04 5.44 -2.11
C ARG A 222 13.55 5.05 -3.51
N TYR A 223 12.65 4.60 -4.38
CA TYR A 223 12.99 4.12 -5.72
C TYR A 223 13.68 5.18 -6.57
N LYS A 224 13.43 6.47 -6.34
CA LYS A 224 14.14 7.56 -7.05
C LYS A 224 15.65 7.60 -6.78
N THR A 225 16.16 6.88 -5.76
CA THR A 225 17.61 6.68 -5.55
C THR A 225 18.16 5.40 -6.17
N GLY A 226 17.29 4.56 -6.71
CA GLY A 226 17.59 3.22 -7.22
C GLY A 226 17.14 2.12 -6.27
N LEU A 227 16.88 0.93 -6.83
CA LEU A 227 16.40 -0.25 -6.12
C LEU A 227 17.31 -0.66 -4.96
N LEU A 228 18.57 -0.99 -5.25
CA LEU A 228 19.50 -1.46 -4.22
C LEU A 228 19.85 -0.38 -3.18
N PRO A 229 20.12 0.89 -3.56
CA PRO A 229 20.27 1.97 -2.58
C PRO A 229 19.06 2.13 -1.65
N GLY A 230 17.83 2.07 -2.18
CA GLY A 230 16.61 2.19 -1.37
C GLY A 230 16.43 1.05 -0.36
N ILE A 231 16.74 -0.19 -0.76
CA ILE A 231 16.67 -1.34 0.17
C ILE A 231 17.78 -1.25 1.22
N ARG A 232 18.99 -0.82 0.82
CA ARG A 232 20.08 -0.56 1.78
C ARG A 232 19.70 0.52 2.79
N GLU A 233 19.00 1.57 2.37
CA GLU A 233 18.45 2.58 3.29
C GLU A 233 17.48 1.92 4.29
N ALA A 234 16.56 1.08 3.84
CA ALA A 234 15.60 0.38 4.71
C ALA A 234 16.27 -0.59 5.70
N VAL A 235 17.26 -1.36 5.25
CA VAL A 235 18.04 -2.28 6.10
C VAL A 235 18.85 -1.48 7.13
N GLU A 236 19.46 -0.36 6.74
CA GLU A 236 20.18 0.52 7.66
C GLU A 236 19.25 1.12 8.74
N ILE A 237 18.04 1.54 8.34
CA ILE A 237 17.01 1.97 9.30
C ILE A 237 16.69 0.85 10.28
N GLY A 238 16.48 -0.37 9.79
CA GLY A 238 16.23 -1.56 10.59
C GLY A 238 17.34 -1.83 11.60
N LYS A 239 18.61 -1.88 11.17
CA LYS A 239 19.77 -2.13 12.03
C LYS A 239 19.91 -1.09 13.14
N ARG A 240 19.79 0.19 12.79
CA ARG A 240 20.03 1.29 13.73
C ARG A 240 18.89 1.50 14.72
N SER A 241 17.68 1.07 14.37
CA SER A 241 16.50 1.20 15.23
C SER A 241 16.15 -0.09 15.98
N GLY A 242 16.57 -1.25 15.48
CA GLY A 242 16.19 -2.57 15.99
C GLY A 242 14.82 -3.06 15.51
N VAL A 243 14.17 -2.36 14.57
CA VAL A 243 12.86 -2.76 14.03
C VAL A 243 13.01 -3.85 12.97
N LYS A 244 11.99 -4.71 12.85
CA LYS A 244 11.84 -5.66 11.74
C LYS A 244 11.48 -4.90 10.46
N VAL A 245 11.97 -5.34 9.30
CA VAL A 245 11.84 -4.64 8.03
C VAL A 245 11.01 -5.45 7.04
N HIS A 246 10.02 -4.81 6.43
CA HIS A 246 9.24 -5.35 5.32
C HIS A 246 9.33 -4.39 4.12
N ILE A 247 9.72 -4.90 2.96
CA ILE A 247 9.74 -4.11 1.73
C ILE A 247 8.43 -4.33 0.98
N SER A 248 7.68 -3.24 0.78
CA SER A 248 6.44 -3.24 0.01
C SER A 248 6.71 -3.57 -1.46
N HIS A 249 5.81 -4.35 -2.08
CA HIS A 249 5.66 -4.53 -3.53
C HIS A 249 6.98 -4.54 -4.33
N LEU A 250 7.92 -5.35 -3.85
CA LEU A 250 9.31 -5.36 -4.29
C LEU A 250 9.41 -5.78 -5.77
N LYS A 251 9.97 -4.91 -6.61
CA LYS A 251 10.13 -5.18 -8.03
C LYS A 251 11.49 -4.74 -8.57
N ALA A 252 12.01 -5.57 -9.47
CA ALA A 252 13.15 -5.24 -10.32
C ALA A 252 12.67 -4.95 -11.75
N ILE A 253 13.32 -4.01 -12.43
CA ILE A 253 12.99 -3.62 -13.82
C ILE A 253 13.86 -4.32 -14.87
N ALA A 254 14.89 -5.08 -14.44
CA ALA A 254 15.80 -5.81 -15.31
C ALA A 254 16.32 -7.07 -14.61
N HIS A 255 16.63 -8.13 -15.37
CA HIS A 255 17.14 -9.39 -14.83
C HIS A 255 18.44 -9.22 -14.03
N SER A 256 19.38 -8.38 -14.50
CA SER A 256 20.62 -8.13 -13.76
C SER A 256 20.36 -7.45 -12.41
N ALA A 257 19.37 -6.55 -12.34
CA ALA A 257 18.98 -5.90 -11.09
C ALA A 257 18.25 -6.88 -10.15
N LEU A 258 17.51 -7.85 -10.71
CA LEU A 258 16.88 -8.92 -9.94
C LEU A 258 17.92 -9.86 -9.33
N ASP A 259 18.92 -10.26 -10.10
CA ASP A 259 20.00 -11.13 -9.61
C ASP A 259 20.78 -10.44 -8.47
N GLU A 260 21.14 -9.17 -8.65
CA GLU A 260 21.82 -8.35 -7.63
C GLU A 260 20.94 -8.16 -6.38
N LEU A 261 19.64 -7.92 -6.56
CA LEU A 261 18.66 -7.82 -5.48
C LEU A 261 18.59 -9.09 -4.65
N LEU A 262 18.40 -10.24 -5.30
CA LEU A 262 18.30 -11.53 -4.62
C LEU A 262 19.60 -11.89 -3.90
N GLU A 263 20.75 -11.64 -4.54
CA GLU A 263 22.05 -11.84 -3.91
C GLU A 263 22.21 -11.00 -2.64
N TYR A 264 21.80 -9.73 -2.67
CA TYR A 264 21.84 -8.85 -1.50
C TYR A 264 20.87 -9.33 -0.40
N ILE A 265 19.65 -9.74 -0.75
CA ILE A 265 18.68 -10.25 0.23
C ILE A 265 19.24 -11.49 0.93
N ASP A 266 19.76 -12.45 0.17
CA ASP A 266 20.23 -13.73 0.67
C ASP A 266 21.53 -13.64 1.46
N LYS A 267 22.46 -12.78 1.05
CA LYS A 267 23.80 -12.70 1.66
C LYS A 267 23.92 -11.63 2.73
N GLU A 268 23.07 -10.60 2.69
CA GLU A 268 23.20 -9.43 3.56
C GLU A 268 21.90 -9.16 4.33
N ALA A 269 20.83 -8.72 3.67
CA ALA A 269 19.66 -8.14 4.34
C ALA A 269 19.06 -9.08 5.42
N ARG A 270 18.83 -10.35 5.07
CA ARG A 270 18.23 -11.35 5.97
C ARG A 270 19.08 -11.72 7.19
N HIS A 271 20.36 -11.33 7.19
CA HIS A 271 21.29 -11.55 8.29
C HIS A 271 21.51 -10.30 9.13
N GLU A 272 21.20 -9.12 8.60
CA GLU A 272 21.34 -7.85 9.31
C GLU A 272 20.06 -7.46 10.07
N VAL A 273 18.89 -7.81 9.56
CA VAL A 273 17.58 -7.53 10.17
C VAL A 273 16.61 -8.69 9.95
N ASP A 274 15.56 -8.77 10.78
CA ASP A 274 14.39 -9.60 10.45
C ASP A 274 13.71 -8.98 9.22
N PHE A 275 13.78 -9.69 8.09
CA PHE A 275 13.53 -9.14 6.76
C PHE A 275 12.49 -9.96 6.02
N SER A 276 11.51 -9.27 5.44
CA SER A 276 10.52 -9.85 4.53
C SER A 276 10.17 -8.85 3.43
N PHE A 277 9.43 -9.32 2.43
CA PHE A 277 8.92 -8.44 1.38
C PHE A 277 7.63 -9.03 0.78
N ASP A 278 6.83 -8.18 0.16
CA ASP A 278 5.66 -8.59 -0.61
C ASP A 278 5.81 -8.31 -2.09
N VAL A 279 5.11 -9.10 -2.92
CA VAL A 279 5.02 -8.92 -4.38
C VAL A 279 3.64 -9.37 -4.85
N TYR A 280 2.98 -8.58 -5.70
CA TYR A 280 1.83 -9.06 -6.45
C TYR A 280 2.29 -9.71 -7.78
N PRO A 281 1.58 -10.74 -8.30
CA PRO A 281 2.09 -11.60 -9.38
C PRO A 281 1.94 -10.99 -10.79
N TYR A 282 2.36 -9.72 -10.92
CA TYR A 282 2.32 -8.88 -12.11
C TYR A 282 3.46 -7.87 -12.06
N GLN A 283 4.18 -7.69 -13.16
CA GLN A 283 5.18 -6.64 -13.31
C GLN A 283 4.57 -5.24 -13.42
N PRO A 284 3.49 -5.02 -14.19
CA PRO A 284 2.79 -3.74 -14.23
C PRO A 284 2.43 -3.21 -12.84
N GLY A 285 2.55 -1.90 -12.63
CA GLY A 285 2.18 -1.22 -11.39
C GLY A 285 1.00 -0.26 -11.58
N SER A 286 0.46 0.26 -10.48
CA SER A 286 -0.60 1.27 -10.50
C SER A 286 -0.34 2.30 -9.42
N THR A 287 -0.38 3.59 -9.77
CA THR A 287 -0.26 4.67 -8.79
C THR A 287 -0.79 5.98 -9.38
N MET A 288 -0.86 7.02 -8.57
CA MET A 288 -1.36 8.34 -8.96
C MET A 288 -0.40 9.03 -9.94
N LEU A 289 -0.92 9.76 -10.93
CA LEU A 289 -0.10 10.60 -11.83
C LEU A 289 0.76 11.60 -11.06
N SER A 290 0.27 12.05 -9.90
CA SER A 290 0.98 12.99 -9.02
C SER A 290 2.31 12.44 -8.47
N TYR A 291 2.52 11.12 -8.48
CA TYR A 291 3.81 10.48 -8.17
C TYR A 291 4.97 10.98 -9.04
N LEU A 292 4.68 11.32 -10.30
CA LEU A 292 5.65 11.81 -11.27
C LEU A 292 6.05 13.28 -11.03
N MET A 293 5.32 14.00 -10.17
CA MET A 293 5.64 15.39 -9.88
C MET A 293 6.99 15.51 -9.16
N PRO A 294 7.75 16.59 -9.44
CA PRO A 294 8.99 16.85 -8.74
C PRO A 294 8.69 17.15 -7.26
N TYR A 295 9.57 16.73 -6.35
CA TYR A 295 9.27 16.80 -4.91
C TYR A 295 8.97 18.22 -4.41
N ASP A 296 9.58 19.25 -5.01
CA ASP A 296 9.37 20.65 -4.63
C ASP A 296 7.96 21.18 -4.95
N ALA A 297 7.22 20.53 -5.84
CA ALA A 297 5.81 20.83 -6.05
C ALA A 297 4.97 20.62 -4.77
N TRP A 298 5.43 19.74 -3.86
CA TRP A 298 4.75 19.44 -2.60
C TRP A 298 5.11 20.37 -1.44
N ALA A 299 6.02 21.33 -1.65
CA ALA A 299 6.56 22.16 -0.56
C ALA A 299 5.51 22.97 0.21
N ASN A 300 4.34 23.21 -0.40
CA ASN A 300 3.22 23.96 0.19
C ASN A 300 1.96 23.09 0.39
N GLY A 301 2.10 21.77 0.38
CA GLY A 301 1.00 20.83 0.57
C GLY A 301 0.18 20.52 -0.69
N PRO A 302 -0.63 19.45 -0.65
CA PRO A 302 -1.38 18.96 -1.80
C PRO A 302 -2.35 19.96 -2.43
N LEU A 303 -2.97 20.85 -1.64
CA LEU A 303 -3.89 21.85 -2.19
C LEU A 303 -3.19 22.91 -3.05
N ALA A 304 -1.90 23.18 -2.79
CA ALA A 304 -1.10 24.12 -3.57
C ALA A 304 -0.39 23.46 -4.76
N ALA A 305 -0.13 22.15 -4.70
CA ALA A 305 0.75 21.43 -5.61
C ALA A 305 0.35 21.56 -7.09
N GLY A 306 -0.96 21.49 -7.41
CA GLY A 306 -1.43 21.68 -8.78
C GLY A 306 -1.12 23.07 -9.36
N GLY A 307 -1.17 24.11 -8.51
CA GLY A 307 -0.80 25.47 -8.89
C GLY A 307 0.72 25.67 -9.03
N MET A 308 1.51 24.95 -8.26
CA MET A 308 2.99 24.99 -8.32
C MET A 308 3.52 24.52 -9.69
N LEU A 309 2.80 23.65 -10.40
CA LEU A 309 3.17 23.23 -11.76
C LEU A 309 3.12 24.38 -12.80
N ARG A 310 2.54 25.53 -12.46
CA ARG A 310 2.60 26.74 -13.31
C ARG A 310 3.87 27.56 -13.10
N ASP A 311 4.62 27.31 -12.03
CA ASP A 311 5.91 27.94 -11.81
C ASP A 311 6.90 27.43 -12.87
N PRO A 312 7.56 28.32 -13.65
CA PRO A 312 8.43 27.89 -14.75
C PRO A 312 9.60 26.99 -14.32
N VAL A 313 10.08 27.12 -13.08
CA VAL A 313 11.17 26.29 -12.56
C VAL A 313 10.67 24.89 -12.25
N ILE A 314 9.50 24.78 -11.62
CA ILE A 314 8.89 23.49 -11.27
C ILE A 314 8.40 22.77 -12.55
N ALA A 315 7.76 23.50 -13.46
CA ALA A 315 7.37 22.99 -14.78
C ALA A 315 8.58 22.45 -15.56
N GLY A 316 9.69 23.22 -15.55
CA GLY A 316 10.95 22.80 -16.16
C GLY A 316 11.51 21.50 -15.57
N ARG A 317 11.46 21.35 -14.25
CA ARG A 317 11.88 20.11 -13.56
C ARG A 317 10.94 18.94 -13.81
N PHE A 318 9.63 19.19 -13.90
CA PHE A 318 8.68 18.16 -14.24
C PHE A 318 8.97 17.63 -15.65
N ARG A 319 9.15 18.54 -16.62
CA ARG A 319 9.59 18.19 -17.98
C ARG A 319 10.91 17.42 -18.00
N GLU A 320 11.89 17.85 -17.21
CA GLU A 320 13.17 17.15 -17.10
C GLU A 320 13.00 15.73 -16.52
N GLY A 321 12.19 15.57 -15.48
CA GLY A 321 11.88 14.26 -14.88
C GLY A 321 11.24 13.30 -15.88
N LEU A 322 10.24 13.75 -16.62
CA LEU A 322 9.60 12.96 -17.68
C LEU A 322 10.61 12.47 -18.73
N ASN A 323 11.53 13.35 -19.14
CA ASN A 323 12.58 13.04 -20.11
C ASN A 323 13.68 12.10 -19.55
N LEU A 324 14.16 12.35 -18.34
CA LEU A 324 15.23 11.57 -17.70
C LEU A 324 14.80 10.13 -17.42
N HIS A 325 13.54 9.95 -17.00
CA HIS A 325 12.99 8.64 -16.73
C HIS A 325 12.53 7.91 -17.99
N ARG A 326 12.52 8.58 -19.16
CA ARG A 326 12.03 8.04 -20.45
C ARG A 326 10.77 7.21 -20.25
N LEU A 327 9.79 7.81 -19.56
CA LEU A 327 8.57 7.10 -19.22
C LEU A 327 7.95 6.56 -20.51
N PRO A 328 7.65 5.25 -20.60
CA PRO A 328 7.02 4.70 -21.78
C PRO A 328 5.55 5.11 -21.77
N LEU A 329 5.27 6.35 -22.19
CA LEU A 329 3.91 6.92 -22.21
C LEU A 329 2.97 6.12 -23.11
N ASP A 330 3.50 5.32 -24.03
CA ASP A 330 2.81 4.33 -24.87
C ASP A 330 2.41 3.05 -24.11
N GLN A 331 2.94 2.84 -22.90
CA GLN A 331 2.65 1.72 -22.01
C GLN A 331 1.97 2.16 -20.71
N ILE A 332 1.61 3.44 -20.57
CA ILE A 332 0.89 3.97 -19.42
C ILE A 332 -0.53 4.30 -19.86
N HIS A 333 -1.53 3.91 -19.09
CA HIS A 333 -2.93 4.29 -19.36
C HIS A 333 -3.55 5.04 -18.19
N ILE A 334 -4.49 5.92 -18.52
CA ILE A 334 -5.30 6.65 -17.54
C ILE A 334 -6.32 5.67 -16.98
N ALA A 335 -6.08 5.15 -15.79
CA ALA A 335 -6.90 4.12 -15.19
C ALA A 335 -8.20 4.68 -14.63
N TRP A 336 -8.14 5.85 -14.01
CA TRP A 336 -9.30 6.52 -13.43
C TRP A 336 -9.08 8.02 -13.29
N VAL A 337 -10.16 8.79 -13.42
CA VAL A 337 -10.21 10.23 -13.15
C VAL A 337 -11.47 10.58 -12.38
N ALA A 338 -11.43 11.66 -11.61
CA ALA A 338 -12.54 12.03 -10.73
C ALA A 338 -13.72 12.71 -11.45
N SER A 339 -13.47 13.41 -12.55
CA SER A 339 -14.48 14.20 -13.25
C SER A 339 -15.21 13.38 -14.32
N LYS A 340 -16.49 13.71 -14.50
CA LYS A 340 -17.30 13.15 -15.60
C LYS A 340 -16.84 13.66 -16.97
N GLU A 341 -16.21 14.84 -17.02
CA GLU A 341 -15.79 15.47 -18.28
C GLU A 341 -14.59 14.73 -18.87
N ASN A 342 -13.59 14.41 -18.05
CA ASN A 342 -12.42 13.66 -18.48
C ASN A 342 -12.60 12.13 -18.42
N SER A 343 -13.76 11.61 -17.99
CA SER A 343 -13.99 10.16 -17.93
C SER A 343 -13.91 9.47 -19.29
N ILE A 344 -14.07 10.23 -20.37
CA ILE A 344 -13.83 9.78 -21.75
C ILE A 344 -12.38 9.36 -22.02
N HIS A 345 -11.44 9.79 -21.17
CA HIS A 345 -10.02 9.45 -21.26
C HIS A 345 -9.65 8.20 -20.46
N GLN A 346 -10.55 7.66 -19.62
CA GLN A 346 -10.28 6.41 -18.90
C GLN A 346 -10.07 5.25 -19.86
N GLY A 347 -9.03 4.45 -19.60
CA GLY A 347 -8.56 3.37 -20.46
C GLY A 347 -7.71 3.82 -21.64
N LYS A 348 -7.62 5.12 -21.95
CA LYS A 348 -6.72 5.61 -23.02
C LYS A 348 -5.26 5.51 -22.59
N VAL A 349 -4.41 5.20 -23.55
CA VAL A 349 -2.96 5.30 -23.42
C VAL A 349 -2.58 6.78 -23.29
N VAL A 350 -1.64 7.11 -22.41
CA VAL A 350 -1.23 8.49 -22.11
C VAL A 350 -0.65 9.17 -23.36
N ALA A 351 0.13 8.45 -24.16
CA ALA A 351 0.62 8.96 -25.45
C ALA A 351 -0.51 9.39 -26.41
N ASP A 352 -1.60 8.61 -26.48
CA ASP A 352 -2.75 8.94 -27.32
C ASP A 352 -3.51 10.16 -26.79
N TYR A 353 -3.70 10.23 -25.47
CA TYR A 353 -4.27 11.41 -24.82
C TYR A 353 -3.46 12.68 -25.14
N ILE A 354 -2.13 12.62 -24.99
CA ILE A 354 -1.25 13.75 -25.29
C ILE A 354 -1.39 14.17 -26.75
N ALA A 355 -1.36 13.22 -27.68
CA ALA A 355 -1.51 13.48 -29.10
C ALA A 355 -2.86 14.17 -29.44
N GLU A 356 -3.95 13.79 -28.78
CA GLU A 356 -5.27 14.43 -28.94
C GLU A 356 -5.29 15.89 -28.46
N THR A 357 -4.53 16.22 -27.42
CA THR A 357 -4.48 17.60 -26.89
C THR A 357 -3.71 18.57 -27.81
N GLY A 358 -2.76 18.06 -28.60
CA GLY A 358 -1.83 18.88 -29.39
C GLY A 358 -0.81 19.67 -28.55
N LEU A 359 -0.70 19.38 -27.25
CA LEU A 359 0.23 20.02 -26.31
C LEU A 359 1.51 19.19 -26.15
N SER A 360 2.53 19.76 -25.50
CA SER A 360 3.67 18.96 -25.05
C SER A 360 3.25 17.97 -23.94
N GLU A 361 4.03 16.91 -23.72
CA GLU A 361 3.76 15.88 -22.70
C GLU A 361 3.55 16.50 -21.31
N GLU A 362 4.43 17.41 -20.92
CA GLU A 362 4.39 18.11 -19.63
C GLU A 362 3.16 19.01 -19.50
N GLU A 363 2.80 19.77 -20.53
CA GLU A 363 1.62 20.64 -20.52
C GLU A 363 0.33 19.82 -20.44
N ALA A 364 0.22 18.75 -21.23
CA ALA A 364 -0.96 17.87 -21.22
C ALA A 364 -1.16 17.19 -19.86
N MET A 365 -0.11 16.61 -19.28
CA MET A 365 -0.20 15.98 -17.96
C MET A 365 -0.43 17.00 -16.84
N THR A 366 0.17 18.19 -16.92
CA THR A 366 -0.06 19.28 -15.97
C THR A 366 -1.52 19.74 -16.00
N ASN A 367 -2.09 19.89 -17.20
CA ASN A 367 -3.50 20.26 -17.35
C ASN A 367 -4.41 19.16 -16.78
N LEU A 368 -4.16 17.89 -17.11
CA LEU A 368 -4.93 16.77 -16.56
C LEU A 368 -4.89 16.75 -15.02
N LEU A 369 -3.70 16.95 -14.43
CA LEU A 369 -3.54 17.06 -12.97
C LEU A 369 -4.33 18.24 -12.38
N GLN A 370 -4.39 19.38 -13.06
CA GLN A 370 -5.14 20.54 -12.58
C GLN A 370 -6.66 20.35 -12.71
N ASP A 371 -7.12 19.89 -13.86
CA ASP A 371 -8.53 19.66 -14.17
C ASP A 371 -9.13 18.62 -13.20
N GLU A 372 -8.37 17.56 -12.92
CA GLU A 372 -8.76 16.51 -11.98
C GLU A 372 -8.41 16.79 -10.52
N ARG A 373 -7.80 17.94 -10.23
CA ARG A 373 -7.35 18.31 -8.87
C ARG A 373 -6.51 17.19 -8.23
N LEU A 374 -5.50 16.74 -8.96
CA LEU A 374 -4.57 15.64 -8.68
C LEU A 374 -5.20 14.23 -8.64
N ALA A 375 -6.52 14.11 -8.80
CA ALA A 375 -7.22 12.84 -8.70
C ALA A 375 -7.18 12.06 -10.03
N VAL A 376 -5.97 11.65 -10.43
CA VAL A 376 -5.70 10.87 -11.64
C VAL A 376 -4.93 9.62 -11.24
N LEU A 377 -5.49 8.45 -11.56
CA LEU A 377 -4.85 7.15 -11.36
C LEU A 377 -4.31 6.64 -12.69
N LEU A 378 -3.10 6.08 -12.66
CA LEU A 378 -2.45 5.49 -13.80
C LEU A 378 -2.17 4.01 -13.55
N VAL A 379 -2.10 3.25 -14.64
CA VAL A 379 -1.47 1.94 -14.65
C VAL A 379 -0.30 1.98 -15.61
N PHE A 380 0.82 1.44 -15.15
CA PHE A 380 2.07 1.32 -15.88
C PHE A 380 2.16 -0.12 -16.39
N ARG A 381 1.80 -0.39 -17.64
CA ARG A 381 1.77 -1.73 -18.25
C ARG A 381 3.15 -2.26 -18.65
N GLU A 382 4.21 -1.62 -18.19
CA GLU A 382 5.56 -1.97 -18.59
C GLU A 382 6.09 -3.23 -17.89
N GLY A 383 7.03 -3.88 -18.55
CA GLY A 383 7.88 -4.92 -17.99
C GLY A 383 7.45 -6.36 -18.28
N ASP A 384 8.20 -7.30 -17.71
CA ASP A 384 8.08 -8.73 -17.92
C ASP A 384 7.69 -9.44 -16.62
N ASP A 385 6.51 -10.06 -16.58
CA ASP A 385 6.00 -10.82 -15.43
C ASP A 385 6.99 -11.92 -14.97
N ARG A 386 7.92 -12.37 -15.82
CA ARG A 386 8.97 -13.32 -15.42
C ARG A 386 9.94 -12.74 -14.39
N LEU A 387 10.03 -11.41 -14.25
CA LEU A 387 10.86 -10.75 -13.25
C LEU A 387 10.32 -10.92 -11.83
N VAL A 388 9.01 -11.11 -11.64
CA VAL A 388 8.44 -11.36 -10.31
C VAL A 388 8.52 -12.83 -9.90
N HIS A 389 8.65 -13.77 -10.84
CA HIS A 389 8.60 -15.21 -10.52
C HIS A 389 9.64 -15.65 -9.47
N PRO A 390 10.93 -15.25 -9.54
CA PRO A 390 11.90 -15.63 -8.52
C PRO A 390 11.55 -15.08 -7.14
N LEU A 391 10.98 -13.87 -7.08
CA LEU A 391 10.53 -13.25 -5.83
C LEU A 391 9.34 -14.01 -5.22
N LEU A 392 8.37 -14.40 -6.04
CA LEU A 392 7.21 -15.23 -5.60
C LEU A 392 7.61 -16.62 -5.07
N GLN A 393 8.80 -17.10 -5.42
CA GLN A 393 9.34 -18.40 -4.99
C GLN A 393 10.28 -18.29 -3.78
N HIS A 394 10.61 -17.07 -3.37
CA HIS A 394 11.53 -16.82 -2.26
C HIS A 394 10.90 -17.20 -0.92
N ASP A 395 11.70 -17.62 0.06
CA ASP A 395 11.20 -18.05 1.37
C ASP A 395 10.72 -16.89 2.27
N LEU A 396 11.28 -15.70 2.06
CA LEU A 396 10.91 -14.45 2.75
C LEU A 396 9.71 -13.69 2.13
N TYR A 397 9.11 -14.24 1.07
CA TYR A 397 8.01 -13.60 0.35
C TYR A 397 6.67 -13.70 1.08
N MET A 398 5.88 -12.62 1.01
CA MET A 398 4.48 -12.57 1.41
C MET A 398 3.59 -12.07 0.27
N MET A 399 2.31 -12.47 0.24
CA MET A 399 1.37 -11.99 -0.78
C MET A 399 0.77 -10.65 -0.37
N GLY A 400 1.08 -9.61 -1.13
CA GLY A 400 0.39 -8.32 -1.12
C GLY A 400 -0.28 -8.11 -2.47
N THR A 401 -1.52 -7.64 -2.50
CA THR A 401 -2.22 -7.41 -3.78
C THR A 401 -1.88 -6.07 -4.40
N ASP A 402 -1.48 -5.09 -3.57
CA ASP A 402 -1.37 -3.67 -3.92
C ASP A 402 -2.65 -3.16 -4.62
N GLY A 403 -3.78 -3.68 -4.16
CA GLY A 403 -5.07 -3.46 -4.78
C GLY A 403 -5.57 -2.04 -4.54
N ILE A 404 -5.63 -1.24 -5.62
CA ILE A 404 -6.34 0.04 -5.67
C ILE A 404 -7.72 -0.21 -6.27
N TYR A 405 -8.79 0.20 -5.59
CA TYR A 405 -10.16 -0.01 -6.05
C TYR A 405 -10.80 1.28 -6.55
N GLN A 406 -11.31 1.28 -7.78
CA GLN A 406 -12.16 2.32 -8.34
C GLN A 406 -13.19 1.61 -9.23
N PRO A 407 -14.47 1.51 -8.81
CA PRO A 407 -15.46 0.64 -9.46
C PRO A 407 -15.80 1.05 -10.90
N ASP A 408 -15.58 2.32 -11.24
CA ASP A 408 -15.77 2.91 -12.57
C ASP A 408 -14.45 3.13 -13.34
N GLY A 409 -13.32 2.64 -12.80
CA GLY A 409 -12.00 2.74 -13.41
C GLY A 409 -11.58 1.48 -14.19
N VAL A 410 -10.64 1.67 -15.11
CA VAL A 410 -9.94 0.60 -15.85
C VAL A 410 -8.62 0.30 -15.13
N ILE A 411 -8.73 -0.25 -13.93
CA ILE A 411 -7.63 -0.30 -12.95
C ILE A 411 -6.83 -1.60 -12.95
N HIS A 412 -7.33 -2.67 -13.57
CA HIS A 412 -6.65 -3.95 -13.53
C HIS A 412 -5.44 -3.93 -14.49
N PRO A 413 -4.21 -4.25 -14.05
CA PRO A 413 -3.02 -4.06 -14.88
C PRO A 413 -2.94 -4.91 -16.15
N ARG A 414 -3.71 -6.00 -16.21
CA ARG A 414 -3.85 -6.87 -17.41
C ARG A 414 -5.13 -6.64 -18.24
N GLN A 415 -5.93 -5.61 -17.97
CA GLN A 415 -7.17 -5.35 -18.72
C GLN A 415 -6.96 -4.56 -20.00
#